data_AF-A0A920TZG6-F1
#
_entry.id   AF-A0A920TZG6-F1
#
_cell.length_a   1.000
_cell.length_b   1.000
_cell.length_c   1.000
_cell.angle_alpha   90.00
_cell.angle_beta   90.00
_cell.angle_gamma   90.00
#
_symmetry.space_group_name_H-M   'P 1'
#
loop_
_entity.id
_entity.type
_entity.pdbx_description
1 polymer ?
#
loop_
_entity_poly.entity_id
_entity_poly.type
_entity_poly.pdbx_seq_one_letter_code
_entity_poly.pdbx_strand_id
1 'polypeptide(L)'
;MNKAIDAAAVVANEKCDLFAQIDLQLRSSKILSNSDVNISFEENPIIKKPEAALAKAFDHLVSIRAQVRTNPISGEVINDQPIIVSAWKSDSFNLQEGCETPSDQEVISKAFSSVNESVDYFLKNIGTALETANN
;
A
#
# COMPACT_ATOMS: atom_id res chain seq x y z
N MET A 1 0.84 -19.20 34.82
CA MET A 1 -0.19 -18.34 34.20
C MET A 1 0.33 -17.87 32.86
N ASN A 2 -0.25 -18.34 31.75
CA ASN A 2 0.07 -17.78 30.44
C ASN A 2 -0.52 -16.38 30.37
N LYS A 3 0.33 -15.40 30.07
CA LYS A 3 -0.08 -14.01 29.83
C LYS A 3 -1.10 -14.03 28.67
N ALA A 4 -2.23 -13.33 28.81
CA ALA A 4 -3.17 -13.20 27.71
C ALA A 4 -2.43 -12.61 26.49
N ILE A 5 -2.64 -13.22 25.31
CA ILE A 5 -2.04 -12.72 24.06
C ILE A 5 -2.70 -11.40 23.73
N ASP A 6 -1.90 -10.34 23.60
CA ASP A 6 -2.36 -9.08 23.03
C ASP A 6 -2.44 -9.25 21.51
N ALA A 7 -3.62 -9.67 21.03
CA ALA A 7 -3.87 -9.92 19.62
C ALA A 7 -3.60 -8.70 18.74
N ALA A 8 -3.84 -7.50 19.26
CA ALA A 8 -3.62 -6.25 18.53
C ALA A 8 -2.12 -6.00 18.32
N ALA A 9 -1.29 -6.26 19.35
CA ALA A 9 0.16 -6.20 19.23
C ALA A 9 0.70 -7.27 18.27
N VAL A 10 0.14 -8.50 18.27
CA VAL A 10 0.55 -9.56 17.34
C VAL A 10 0.27 -9.16 15.89
N VAL A 11 -0.95 -8.68 15.61
CA VAL A 11 -1.35 -8.15 14.30
C VAL A 11 -0.46 -7.01 13.84
N ALA A 12 -0.18 -6.06 14.73
CA ALA A 12 0.65 -4.90 14.41
C ALA A 12 2.07 -5.31 14.03
N ASN A 13 2.68 -6.24 14.77
CA ASN A 13 4.01 -6.75 14.45
C ASN A 13 4.02 -7.50 13.12
N GLU A 14 3.06 -8.40 12.88
CA GLU A 14 3.00 -9.15 11.61
C GLU A 14 2.95 -8.22 10.39
N LYS A 15 2.08 -7.20 10.44
CA LYS A 15 1.96 -6.20 9.36
C LYS A 15 3.26 -5.42 9.16
N CYS A 16 3.85 -4.89 10.23
CA CYS A 16 5.04 -4.06 10.14
C CYS A 16 6.29 -4.86 9.75
N ASP A 17 6.40 -6.12 10.17
CA ASP A 17 7.51 -7.00 9.80
C ASP A 17 7.45 -7.39 8.31
N LEU A 18 6.25 -7.65 7.79
CA LEU A 18 6.03 -7.81 6.35
C LEU A 18 6.37 -6.52 5.61
N PHE A 19 5.87 -5.38 6.10
CA PHE A 19 6.09 -4.10 5.45
C PHE A 19 7.55 -3.62 5.51
N ALA A 20 8.33 -4.01 6.52
CA ALA A 20 9.75 -3.67 6.59
C ALA A 20 10.55 -4.17 5.37
N GLN A 21 10.16 -5.32 4.80
CA GLN A 21 10.76 -5.83 3.56
C GLN A 21 10.37 -4.99 2.35
N ILE A 22 9.11 -4.53 2.29
CA ILE A 22 8.62 -3.61 1.27
C ILE A 22 9.36 -2.27 1.37
N ASP A 23 9.40 -1.66 2.57
CA ASP A 23 10.06 -0.38 2.84
C ASP A 23 11.53 -0.38 2.38
N LEU A 24 12.26 -1.45 2.68
CA LEU A 24 13.65 -1.60 2.24
C LEU A 24 13.79 -1.55 0.72
N GLN A 25 12.90 -2.23 -0.02
CA GLN A 25 12.93 -2.20 -1.49
C GLN A 25 12.50 -0.83 -2.04
N LEU A 26 11.46 -0.21 -1.47
CA LEU A 26 11.02 1.13 -1.86
C LEU A 26 12.14 2.16 -1.68
N ARG A 27 12.82 2.18 -0.53
CA ARG A 27 13.94 3.09 -0.27
C ARG A 27 15.12 2.90 -1.22
N SER A 28 15.28 1.71 -1.78
CA SER A 28 16.33 1.41 -2.77
C SER A 28 15.93 1.76 -4.21
N SER A 29 14.67 2.12 -4.44
CA SER A 29 14.14 2.36 -5.79
C SER A 29 14.57 3.71 -6.35
N LYS A 30 15.16 3.69 -7.55
CA LYS A 30 15.55 4.91 -8.29
C LYS A 30 14.34 5.73 -8.75
N ILE A 31 13.21 5.08 -9.05
CA ILE A 31 11.98 5.75 -9.51
C ILE A 31 11.46 6.70 -8.42
N LEU A 32 11.56 6.28 -7.15
CA LEU A 32 11.10 7.08 -6.01
C LEU A 32 12.04 8.24 -5.66
N SER A 33 13.23 8.30 -6.25
CA SER A 33 14.14 9.45 -6.15
C SER A 33 13.84 10.55 -7.17
N ASN A 34 12.88 10.35 -8.07
CA ASN A 34 12.46 11.38 -9.02
C ASN A 34 11.74 12.52 -8.27
N SER A 35 12.05 13.77 -8.61
CA SER A 35 11.46 14.98 -7.99
C SER A 35 9.95 15.11 -8.16
N ASP A 36 9.40 14.49 -9.21
CA ASP A 36 7.96 14.50 -9.52
C ASP A 36 7.19 13.43 -8.72
N VAL A 37 7.92 12.61 -7.95
CA VAL A 37 7.34 11.58 -7.08
C VAL A 37 7.45 12.01 -5.63
N ASN A 38 6.30 12.11 -4.95
CA ASN A 38 6.24 12.27 -3.51
C ASN A 38 5.81 10.96 -2.86
N ILE A 39 6.59 10.44 -1.91
CA ILE A 39 6.24 9.25 -1.14
C ILE A 39 6.10 9.58 0.34
N SER A 40 5.08 9.00 0.96
CA SER A 40 4.82 9.07 2.40
C SER A 40 4.59 7.67 2.95
N PHE A 41 4.94 7.48 4.22
CA PHE A 41 4.79 6.21 4.93
C PHE A 41 3.78 6.38 6.05
N GLU A 42 2.88 5.41 6.19
CA GLU A 42 1.88 5.37 7.24
C GLU A 42 2.32 4.41 8.34
N GLU A 43 2.37 4.90 9.57
CA GLU A 43 2.75 4.11 10.73
C GLU A 43 1.56 3.38 11.34
N ASN A 44 1.80 2.15 11.78
CA ASN A 44 0.88 1.43 12.64
C ASN A 44 0.69 2.20 13.96
N PRO A 45 -0.56 2.43 14.40
CA PRO A 45 -0.82 3.25 15.57
C PRO A 45 -0.36 2.63 16.90
N ILE A 46 -0.19 1.30 16.95
CA ILE A 46 0.17 0.54 18.16
C ILE A 46 1.69 0.53 18.34
N ILE A 47 2.44 0.18 17.30
CA ILE A 47 3.90 -0.05 17.42
C ILE A 47 4.76 1.03 16.75
N LYS A 48 4.16 2.04 16.13
CA LYS A 48 4.84 3.21 15.53
C LYS A 48 5.93 2.81 14.52
N LYS A 49 5.61 1.82 13.68
CA LYS A 49 6.44 1.39 12.55
C LYS A 49 5.63 1.46 11.26
N PRO A 50 6.26 1.68 10.09
CA PRO A 50 5.57 1.70 8.81
C PRO A 50 4.81 0.40 8.53
N GLU A 51 3.57 0.51 8.06
CA GLU A 51 2.75 -0.62 7.58
C GLU A 51 2.13 -0.39 6.19
N ALA A 52 2.31 0.82 5.65
CA ALA A 52 1.84 1.21 4.33
C ALA A 52 2.67 2.37 3.77
N ALA A 53 2.65 2.52 2.44
CA ALA A 53 3.17 3.69 1.75
C ALA A 53 2.17 4.20 0.72
N LEU A 54 2.18 5.52 0.53
CA LEU A 54 1.46 6.22 -0.52
C LEU A 54 2.45 7.03 -1.33
N ALA A 55 2.54 6.74 -2.62
CA ALA A 55 3.26 7.55 -3.59
C ALA A 55 2.28 8.32 -4.47
N LYS A 56 2.66 9.55 -4.80
CA LYS A 56 1.97 10.43 -5.73
C LYS A 56 2.95 10.85 -6.82
N ALA A 57 2.54 10.68 -8.07
CA ALA A 57 3.22 11.19 -9.26
C ALA A 57 2.19 11.98 -10.06
N PHE A 58 2.34 13.32 -10.11
CA PHE A 58 1.33 14.21 -10.70
C PHE A 58 -0.08 14.03 -10.10
N ASP A 59 -1.07 13.68 -10.91
CA ASP A 59 -2.45 13.35 -10.53
C ASP A 59 -2.65 11.88 -10.16
N HIS A 60 -1.64 11.01 -10.34
CA HIS A 60 -1.74 9.59 -10.03
C HIS A 60 -1.26 9.28 -8.62
N LEU A 61 -2.05 8.50 -7.89
CA LEU A 61 -1.74 7.98 -6.57
C LEU A 61 -1.61 6.47 -6.64
N VAL A 62 -0.62 5.93 -5.93
CA VAL A 62 -0.41 4.50 -5.77
C VAL A 62 -0.11 4.22 -4.30
N SER A 63 -0.83 3.27 -3.71
CA SER A 63 -0.58 2.81 -2.34
C SER A 63 -0.18 1.34 -2.31
N ILE A 64 0.69 0.98 -1.37
CA ILE A 64 1.05 -0.40 -1.04
C ILE A 64 0.90 -0.60 0.46
N ARG A 65 0.17 -1.65 0.87
CA ARG A 65 -0.21 -1.88 2.28
C ARG A 65 0.00 -3.34 2.68
N ALA A 66 0.57 -3.56 3.85
CA ALA A 66 0.58 -4.88 4.48
C ALA A 66 -0.74 -5.12 5.25
N GLN A 67 -1.25 -6.35 5.13
CA GLN A 67 -2.45 -6.85 5.79
C GLN A 67 -2.09 -8.02 6.71
N VAL A 68 -3.00 -8.34 7.62
CA VAL A 68 -2.87 -9.51 8.50
C VAL A 68 -2.91 -10.78 7.65
N ARG A 69 -1.95 -11.68 7.88
CA ARG A 69 -1.86 -12.98 7.20
C ARG A 69 -2.40 -14.10 8.07
N THR A 70 -2.15 -14.04 9.36
CA THR A 70 -2.50 -15.11 10.31
C THR A 70 -3.48 -14.65 11.38
N ASN A 71 -4.33 -15.58 11.83
CA ASN A 71 -5.15 -15.34 13.00
C ASN A 71 -4.23 -15.16 14.23
N PRO A 72 -4.31 -14.04 14.96
CA PRO A 72 -3.37 -13.74 16.05
C PRO A 72 -3.53 -14.64 17.28
N ILE A 73 -4.60 -15.45 17.34
CA ILE A 73 -4.88 -16.40 18.43
C ILE A 73 -4.58 -17.84 17.99
N SER A 74 -5.10 -18.29 16.84
CA SER A 74 -4.94 -19.67 16.37
C SER A 74 -3.66 -19.90 15.55
N GLY A 75 -3.07 -18.85 14.98
CA GLY A 75 -1.94 -18.94 14.05
C GLY A 75 -2.31 -19.45 12.65
N GLU A 76 -3.59 -19.75 12.39
CA GLU A 76 -4.06 -20.21 11.08
C GLU A 76 -3.92 -19.10 10.03
N VAL A 77 -3.56 -19.48 8.80
CA VAL A 77 -3.49 -18.55 7.68
C VAL A 77 -4.92 -18.15 7.29
N ILE A 78 -5.23 -16.85 7.37
CA ILE A 78 -6.54 -16.27 7.02
C ILE A 78 -6.49 -15.41 5.77
N ASN A 79 -5.30 -15.05 5.30
CA ASN A 79 -5.08 -14.29 4.07
C ASN A 79 -3.75 -14.73 3.44
N ASP A 80 -3.80 -15.43 2.32
CA ASP A 80 -2.62 -15.90 1.60
C ASP A 80 -1.98 -14.82 0.70
N GLN A 81 -2.64 -13.67 0.53
CA GLN A 81 -2.18 -12.51 -0.24
C GLN A 81 -2.18 -11.23 0.62
N PRO A 82 -1.28 -11.13 1.62
CA PRO A 82 -1.31 -10.08 2.63
C PRO A 82 -0.76 -8.72 2.17
N ILE A 83 -0.54 -8.51 0.87
CA ILE A 83 -0.07 -7.22 0.35
C ILE A 83 -1.07 -6.71 -0.66
N ILE A 84 -1.57 -5.50 -0.48
CA ILE A 84 -2.51 -4.87 -1.43
C ILE A 84 -1.81 -3.67 -2.04
N VAL A 85 -1.85 -3.60 -3.37
CA VAL A 85 -1.45 -2.40 -4.13
C VAL A 85 -2.68 -1.82 -4.80
N SER A 86 -2.91 -0.53 -4.61
CA SER A 86 -4.04 0.19 -5.20
C SER A 86 -3.55 1.43 -5.95
N ALA A 87 -4.11 1.71 -7.12
CA ALA A 87 -3.80 2.90 -7.92
C ALA A 87 -5.08 3.63 -8.34
N TRP A 88 -5.06 4.95 -8.31
CA TRP A 88 -6.19 5.82 -8.68
C TRP A 88 -5.69 7.21 -9.06
N LYS A 89 -6.55 8.06 -9.63
CA LYS A 89 -6.23 9.47 -9.87
C LYS A 89 -6.84 10.38 -8.80
N SER A 90 -6.25 11.55 -8.59
CA SER A 90 -6.69 12.50 -7.56
C SER A 90 -8.11 13.01 -7.76
N ASP A 91 -8.61 13.04 -9.00
CA ASP A 91 -9.94 13.46 -9.40
C ASP A 91 -10.97 12.32 -9.41
N SER A 92 -10.55 11.07 -9.15
CA SER A 92 -11.44 9.90 -9.14
C SER A 92 -12.52 9.94 -8.05
N PHE A 93 -12.44 10.87 -7.10
CA PHE A 93 -13.41 11.05 -6.01
C PHE A 93 -14.19 12.36 -6.09
N ASN A 94 -14.21 13.05 -7.24
CA ASN A 94 -15.04 14.23 -7.41
C ASN A 94 -16.53 13.84 -7.39
N LEU A 95 -17.12 13.88 -6.21
CA LEU A 95 -18.57 13.95 -6.02
C LEU A 95 -19.00 15.32 -6.56
N GLN A 96 -19.54 15.37 -7.78
CA GLN A 96 -20.25 16.57 -8.21
C GLN A 96 -21.50 16.73 -7.34
N GLU A 97 -21.78 17.93 -6.84
CA GLU A 97 -23.09 18.26 -6.28
C GLU A 97 -24.13 18.21 -7.40
N GLY A 98 -24.71 17.03 -7.60
CA GLY A 98 -25.68 16.74 -8.65
C GLY A 98 -25.74 15.23 -8.88
N CYS A 99 -26.89 14.70 -9.29
CA CYS A 99 -27.10 13.27 -9.56
C CYS A 99 -26.34 12.75 -10.80
N GLU A 100 -25.16 13.30 -11.11
CA GLU A 100 -24.29 12.79 -12.15
C GLU A 100 -23.37 11.74 -11.53
N THR A 101 -23.46 10.53 -12.09
CA THR A 101 -22.57 9.42 -11.77
C THR A 101 -21.12 9.91 -11.89
N PRO A 102 -20.26 9.73 -10.87
CA PRO A 102 -18.84 10.03 -10.96
C PRO A 102 -18.25 9.39 -12.22
N SER A 103 -17.24 10.02 -12.82
CA SER A 103 -16.53 9.42 -13.96
C SER A 103 -15.99 8.05 -13.55
N ASP A 104 -16.00 7.07 -14.48
CA ASP A 104 -15.51 5.69 -14.29
C ASP A 104 -13.97 5.63 -14.15
N GLN A 105 -13.37 6.51 -13.35
CA GLN A 105 -11.98 6.35 -12.94
C GLN A 105 -11.94 5.29 -11.82
N GLU A 106 -11.82 4.04 -12.24
CA GLU A 106 -11.77 2.89 -11.34
C GLU A 106 -10.50 2.92 -10.48
N VAL A 107 -10.69 2.80 -9.16
CA VAL A 107 -9.60 2.44 -8.24
C VAL A 107 -9.20 1.00 -8.58
N ILE A 108 -8.01 0.83 -9.17
CA ILE A 108 -7.50 -0.49 -9.50
C ILE A 108 -6.77 -1.04 -8.29
N SER A 109 -7.22 -2.17 -7.75
CA SER A 109 -6.58 -2.83 -6.60
C SER A 109 -6.21 -4.27 -6.92
N LYS A 110 -5.02 -4.69 -6.49
CA LYS A 110 -4.54 -6.07 -6.66
C LYS A 110 -3.85 -6.55 -5.38
N ALA A 111 -4.15 -7.79 -5.00
CA ALA A 111 -3.53 -8.47 -3.86
C ALA A 111 -2.37 -9.37 -4.30
N PHE A 112 -1.37 -9.52 -3.42
CA PHE A 112 -0.13 -10.23 -3.67
C PHE A 112 0.30 -11.03 -2.45
N SER A 113 0.88 -12.20 -2.70
CA SER A 113 1.59 -13.02 -1.70
C SER A 113 3.08 -12.72 -1.65
N SER A 114 3.64 -12.13 -2.73
CA SER A 114 5.07 -11.87 -2.91
C SER A 114 5.40 -10.39 -2.73
N VAL A 115 6.38 -10.10 -1.86
CA VAL A 115 6.93 -8.75 -1.68
C VAL A 115 7.46 -8.20 -3.00
N ASN A 116 8.29 -8.96 -3.72
CA ASN A 116 8.91 -8.50 -4.96
C ASN A 116 7.86 -8.15 -6.02
N GLU A 117 6.87 -9.03 -6.24
CA GLU A 117 5.84 -8.78 -7.26
C GLU A 117 4.97 -7.57 -6.90
N SER A 118 4.67 -7.39 -5.61
CA SER A 118 3.90 -6.24 -5.15
C SER A 118 4.66 -4.92 -5.32
N VAL A 119 5.96 -4.90 -5.02
CA VAL A 119 6.83 -3.74 -5.18
C VAL A 119 7.02 -3.42 -6.67
N ASP A 120 7.26 -4.43 -7.50
CA ASP A 120 7.38 -4.26 -8.95
C ASP A 120 6.09 -3.67 -9.55
N TYR A 121 4.92 -4.18 -9.12
CA TYR A 121 3.64 -3.65 -9.57
C TYR A 121 3.41 -2.21 -9.10
N PHE A 122 3.73 -1.89 -7.84
CA PHE A 122 3.67 -0.54 -7.30
C PHE A 122 4.55 0.44 -8.08
N LEU A 123 5.83 0.09 -8.30
CA LEU A 123 6.78 0.92 -9.03
C LEU A 123 6.42 1.08 -10.50
N LYS A 124 5.87 0.03 -11.13
CA LYS A 124 5.40 0.09 -12.53
C LYS A 124 4.27 1.11 -12.69
N ASN A 125 3.29 1.15 -11.78
CA ASN A 125 2.20 2.13 -11.84
C ASN A 125 2.73 3.57 -11.74
N ILE A 126 3.73 3.81 -10.89
CA ILE A 126 4.39 5.11 -10.79
C ILE A 126 5.14 5.44 -12.09
N GLY A 127 5.91 4.49 -12.62
CA GLY A 127 6.64 4.66 -13.88
C GLY A 127 5.72 5.04 -15.04
N THR A 128 4.58 4.34 -15.19
CA THR A 128 3.58 4.64 -16.21
C THR A 128 2.99 6.05 -16.05
N ALA A 129 2.75 6.50 -14.81
CA ALA A 129 2.27 7.85 -14.56
C ALA A 129 3.30 8.92 -14.99
N LEU A 130 4.59 8.69 -14.69
CA LEU A 130 5.68 9.58 -15.12
C LEU A 130 5.85 9.64 -16.64
N GLU A 131 5.71 8.51 -17.34
CA GLU A 131 5.79 8.46 -18.80
C GLU A 131 4.61 9.18 -19.47
N THR A 132 3.40 9.04 -18.90
CA THR A 132 2.19 9.65 -19.45
C THR A 132 2.19 11.17 -19.32
N ALA A 133 2.78 11.72 -18.25
CA ALA A 133 2.83 13.17 -18.03
C ALA A 133 3.87 13.90 -18.90
N ASN A 134 4.85 13.19 -19.47
CA ASN A 134 5.91 13.73 -20.31
C ASN A 134 5.61 13.67 -21.82
N ASN A 135 4.45 13.14 -22.21
CA ASN A 135 3.95 13.09 -23.59
C ASN A 135 2.75 14.01 -23.77
#